data_AF-A0A4V3A5H6-F1
#
_entry.id   AF-A0A4V3A5H6-F1
#
_cell.length_a   1.000
_cell.length_b   1.000
_cell.length_c   1.000
_cell.angle_alpha   90.00
_cell.angle_beta   90.00
_cell.angle_gamma   90.00
#
_symmetry.space_group_name_H-M   'P 1'
#
loop_
_entity.id
_entity.type
_entity.pdbx_description
1 polymer ?
#
loop_
_entity_poly.entity_id
_entity_poly.type
_entity_poly.pdbx_seq_one_letter_code
_entity_poly.pdbx_strand_id
1 'polypeptide(L)'
;MDDLIGRIDGLLDDGDDESLDDWQYPWSDAMRWAPSDTELPEGVWDDQPDAELDSGWDYHPDTQVHVIAVEQIDEWIACLDTLPPAERGDIDWYVVCHVHKTAGERSVDCGCGNPRRDGDSR
;
A
#
# COMPACT_ATOMS: atom_id res chain seq x y z
N MET A 1 31.79 -20.84 15.98
CA MET A 1 30.69 -20.23 15.21
C MET A 1 31.12 -20.15 13.75
N ASP A 2 31.76 -21.22 13.25
CA ASP A 2 32.58 -21.22 12.04
C ASP A 2 32.09 -22.27 11.02
N ASP A 3 31.33 -23.25 11.52
CA ASP A 3 30.72 -24.33 10.73
C ASP A 3 29.60 -23.82 9.82
N LEU A 4 28.90 -22.75 10.23
CA LEU A 4 27.78 -22.19 9.46
C LEU A 4 28.28 -21.36 8.27
N ILE A 5 29.36 -20.60 8.45
CA ILE A 5 29.95 -19.77 7.39
C ILE A 5 30.63 -20.67 6.35
N GLY A 6 31.38 -21.69 6.78
CA GLY A 6 32.00 -22.65 5.84
C GLY A 6 30.99 -23.49 5.06
N ARG A 7 29.81 -23.77 5.64
CA ARG A 7 28.70 -24.43 4.93
C ARG A 7 28.02 -23.55 3.90
N ILE A 8 27.97 -22.24 4.12
CA ILE A 8 27.41 -21.29 3.16
C ILE A 8 28.40 -21.08 2.02
N ASP A 9 29.69 -20.94 2.32
CA ASP A 9 30.76 -20.74 1.32
C ASP A 9 30.87 -21.94 0.36
N GLY A 10 30.83 -23.16 0.89
CA GLY A 10 30.82 -24.39 0.07
C GLY A 10 29.51 -24.63 -0.70
N LEU A 11 28.41 -23.94 -0.36
CA LEU A 11 27.15 -24.03 -1.11
C LEU A 11 27.11 -23.05 -2.29
N LEU A 12 27.92 -22.00 -2.23
CA LEU A 12 28.02 -20.95 -3.25
C LEU A 12 29.13 -21.24 -4.27
N ASP A 13 30.15 -22.03 -3.92
CA ASP A 13 31.29 -22.34 -4.80
C ASP A 13 31.03 -23.51 -5.77
N ASP A 14 30.04 -24.37 -5.50
CA ASP A 14 29.79 -25.62 -6.25
C ASP A 14 28.74 -25.52 -7.38
N GLY A 15 28.34 -24.32 -7.83
CA GLY A 15 27.15 -24.25 -8.70
C GLY A 15 26.89 -23.04 -9.60
N ASP A 16 27.84 -22.14 -9.86
CA ASP A 16 27.62 -21.03 -10.80
C ASP A 16 28.77 -20.86 -11.82
N ASP A 17 29.20 -21.97 -12.42
CA ASP A 17 29.78 -21.96 -13.78
C ASP A 17 28.68 -22.37 -14.80
N GLU A 18 27.43 -22.00 -14.52
CA GLU A 18 26.37 -22.05 -15.52
C GLU A 18 26.53 -20.82 -16.41
N SER A 19 26.64 -21.02 -17.72
CA SER A 19 26.64 -19.94 -18.70
C SER A 19 25.47 -19.00 -18.39
N LEU A 20 25.75 -17.70 -18.24
CA LEU A 20 24.75 -16.61 -18.20
C LEU A 20 24.01 -16.45 -19.55
N ASP A 21 23.85 -17.54 -20.29
CA ASP A 21 22.98 -17.61 -21.44
C ASP A 21 21.55 -17.59 -20.92
N ASP A 22 20.95 -16.41 -21.01
CA ASP A 22 19.56 -15.99 -20.73
C ASP A 22 18.45 -16.94 -21.24
N TRP A 23 18.83 -17.99 -21.98
CA TRP A 23 17.96 -18.97 -22.63
C TRP A 23 17.76 -20.25 -21.82
N GLN A 24 18.56 -20.49 -20.77
CA GLN A 24 18.48 -21.73 -19.97
C GLN A 24 17.52 -21.65 -18.79
N TYR A 25 17.10 -20.47 -18.37
CA TYR A 25 16.20 -20.32 -17.24
C TYR A 25 14.76 -19.99 -17.71
N PRO A 26 13.73 -20.74 -17.26
CA PRO A 26 12.35 -20.57 -17.70
C PRO A 26 11.64 -19.36 -17.06
N TRP A 27 12.36 -18.43 -16.41
CA TRP A 27 11.74 -17.20 -15.95
C TRP A 27 11.52 -16.30 -17.16
N SER A 28 10.26 -16.00 -17.44
CA SER A 28 9.93 -14.93 -18.37
C SER A 28 10.42 -13.64 -17.70
N ASP A 29 11.42 -13.00 -18.29
CA ASP A 29 11.80 -11.64 -17.88
C ASP A 29 10.53 -10.78 -17.86
N ALA A 30 10.16 -10.30 -16.68
CA ALA A 30 8.98 -9.47 -16.48
C ALA A 30 9.13 -8.12 -17.20
N MET A 31 10.34 -7.78 -17.67
CA MET A 31 10.62 -6.61 -18.49
C MET A 31 10.24 -6.81 -19.97
N ARG A 32 9.85 -8.03 -20.39
CA ARG A 32 9.21 -8.29 -21.69
C ARG A 32 7.70 -8.00 -21.65
N TRP A 33 7.31 -6.89 -21.03
CA TRP A 33 5.90 -6.55 -20.84
C TRP A 33 5.22 -6.05 -22.12
N ALA A 34 5.99 -5.63 -23.14
CA ALA A 34 5.45 -5.18 -24.42
C ALA A 34 5.47 -6.31 -25.47
N PRO A 35 4.29 -6.73 -26.01
CA PRO A 35 4.21 -7.59 -27.19
C PRO A 35 4.98 -7.02 -28.38
N SER A 36 5.45 -7.90 -29.29
CA SER A 36 6.27 -7.55 -30.47
C SER A 36 5.69 -6.47 -31.39
N ASP A 37 4.38 -6.25 -31.33
CA ASP A 37 3.63 -5.37 -32.22
C ASP A 37 3.02 -4.17 -31.49
N THR A 38 3.44 -3.92 -30.24
CA THR A 38 3.02 -2.73 -29.49
C THR A 38 3.94 -1.57 -29.86
N GLU A 39 3.41 -0.58 -30.58
CA GLU A 39 4.10 0.70 -30.77
C GLU A 39 4.25 1.37 -29.41
N LEU A 40 5.46 1.30 -28.86
CA LEU A 40 5.82 2.06 -27.68
C LEU A 40 5.96 3.54 -28.08
N PRO A 41 5.57 4.47 -27.20
CA PRO A 41 5.83 5.89 -27.41
C PRO A 41 7.30 6.15 -27.78
N GLU A 42 7.54 7.11 -28.67
CA GLU A 42 8.91 7.54 -28.98
C GLU A 42 9.61 8.00 -27.69
N GLY A 43 10.86 7.54 -27.49
CA GLY A 43 11.66 7.91 -26.32
C GLY A 43 11.61 6.95 -25.12
N VAL A 44 10.84 5.86 -25.17
CA VAL A 44 10.83 4.83 -24.08
C VAL A 44 12.21 4.21 -23.83
N TRP A 45 13.06 4.17 -24.85
CA TRP A 45 14.43 3.66 -24.78
C TRP A 45 15.49 4.77 -24.75
N ASP A 46 15.07 6.03 -24.77
CA ASP A 46 16.01 7.15 -24.70
C ASP A 46 16.41 7.35 -23.24
N ASP A 47 17.69 7.14 -22.95
CA ASP A 47 18.30 7.34 -21.65
C ASP A 47 18.25 8.84 -21.31
N GLN A 48 17.23 9.25 -20.55
CA GLN A 48 17.05 10.63 -20.06
C GLN A 48 17.29 10.70 -18.54
N PRO A 49 18.53 10.53 -18.07
CA PRO A 49 18.84 10.46 -16.64
C PRO A 49 18.61 11.79 -15.91
N ASP A 50 18.55 12.91 -16.64
CA ASP A 50 18.37 14.27 -16.10
C ASP A 50 16.91 14.76 -16.11
N ALA A 51 15.96 13.95 -16.61
CA ALA A 51 14.54 14.30 -16.58
C ALA A 51 13.89 13.86 -15.26
N GLU A 52 12.96 14.66 -14.74
CA GLU A 52 12.07 14.18 -13.68
C GLU A 52 11.28 12.99 -14.23
N LEU A 53 11.41 11.84 -13.57
CA LEU A 53 10.64 10.64 -13.91
C LEU A 53 9.16 10.96 -13.76
N ASP A 54 8.47 11.21 -14.87
CA ASP A 54 7.02 11.16 -14.90
C ASP A 54 6.63 9.70 -14.74
N SER A 55 6.31 9.31 -13.50
CA SER A 55 5.92 7.94 -13.20
C SER A 55 4.62 7.57 -13.92
N GLY A 56 3.88 8.53 -14.49
CA GLY A 56 2.58 8.32 -15.14
C GLY A 56 1.50 7.82 -14.18
N TRP A 57 1.83 7.69 -12.90
CA TRP A 57 0.92 7.31 -11.83
C TRP A 57 0.44 8.58 -11.15
N ASP A 58 -0.54 9.24 -11.74
CA ASP A 58 -1.33 10.22 -11.00
C ASP A 58 -1.96 9.47 -9.81
N TYR A 59 -1.52 9.80 -8.59
CA TYR A 59 -2.06 9.21 -7.37
C TYR A 59 -3.51 9.66 -7.21
N HIS A 60 -4.43 8.84 -7.73
CA HIS A 60 -5.86 8.94 -7.53
C HIS A 60 -6.27 7.80 -6.61
N PRO A 61 -6.12 7.93 -5.27
CA PRO A 61 -6.64 6.92 -4.38
C PRO A 61 -8.14 6.79 -4.64
N ASP A 62 -8.63 5.55 -4.76
CA ASP A 62 -10.07 5.32 -4.77
C ASP A 62 -10.65 5.95 -3.51
N THR A 63 -11.49 6.97 -3.66
CA THR A 63 -12.24 7.59 -2.55
C THR A 63 -13.21 6.57 -1.98
N GLN A 64 -12.71 5.68 -1.12
CA GLN A 64 -13.51 4.74 -0.35
C GLN A 64 -14.07 5.48 0.85
N VAL A 65 -15.39 5.55 0.93
CA VAL A 65 -16.09 6.11 2.09
C VAL A 65 -16.46 4.96 3.02
N HIS A 66 -15.93 4.97 4.24
CA HIS A 66 -16.27 3.96 5.25
C HIS A 66 -17.51 4.37 6.04
N VAL A 67 -18.45 3.45 6.21
CA VAL A 67 -19.64 3.65 7.04
C VAL A 67 -19.53 2.75 8.26
N ILE A 68 -19.39 3.36 9.43
CA ILE A 68 -19.10 2.70 10.69
C ILE A 68 -20.35 2.72 11.56
N ALA A 69 -20.82 1.55 11.98
CA ALA A 69 -21.93 1.47 12.92
C ALA A 69 -21.53 2.06 14.28
N VAL A 70 -22.46 2.70 14.96
CA VAL A 70 -22.19 3.45 16.22
C VAL A 70 -21.56 2.57 17.32
N GLU A 71 -21.83 1.28 17.32
CA GLU A 71 -21.27 0.26 18.22
C GLU A 71 -19.83 -0.17 17.88
N GLN A 72 -19.35 0.14 16.67
CA GLN A 72 -18.01 -0.24 16.17
C GLN A 72 -17.01 0.93 16.17
N ILE A 73 -17.41 2.12 16.64
CA ILE A 73 -16.56 3.33 16.59
C ILE A 73 -15.23 3.11 17.30
N ASP A 74 -15.23 2.51 18.49
CA ASP A 74 -14.00 2.35 19.27
C ASP A 74 -13.01 1.39 18.59
N GLU A 75 -13.49 0.33 17.93
CA GLU A 75 -12.66 -0.59 17.14
C GLU A 75 -12.11 0.10 15.89
N TRP A 76 -12.94 0.89 15.21
CA TRP A 76 -12.51 1.68 14.06
C TRP A 76 -11.44 2.71 14.42
N ILE A 77 -11.59 3.43 15.55
CA ILE A 77 -10.58 4.37 16.03
C ILE A 77 -9.28 3.62 16.36
N ALA A 78 -9.35 2.46 17.01
CA ALA A 78 -8.17 1.65 17.30
C ALA A 78 -7.45 1.20 16.02
N CYS A 79 -8.19 0.87 14.96
CA CYS A 79 -7.65 0.58 13.63
C CYS A 79 -6.94 1.81 13.04
N LEU A 80 -7.61 2.97 13.00
CA LEU A 80 -7.04 4.23 12.50
C LEU A 80 -5.77 4.64 13.27
N ASP A 81 -5.72 4.36 14.57
CA ASP A 81 -4.57 4.67 15.41
C ASP A 81 -3.30 3.87 15.03
N THR A 82 -3.44 2.76 14.28
CA THR A 82 -2.29 2.01 13.74
C THR A 82 -1.68 2.63 12.49
N LEU A 83 -2.40 3.55 11.82
CA LEU A 83 -1.95 4.19 10.59
C LEU A 83 -1.10 5.44 10.87
N PRO A 84 -0.14 5.76 9.98
CA PRO A 84 0.56 7.04 9.98
C PRO A 84 -0.42 8.23 9.94
N PRO A 85 -0.08 9.40 10.53
CA PRO A 85 -0.96 10.57 10.53
C PRO A 85 -1.38 11.05 9.13
N ALA A 86 -0.51 10.89 8.12
CA ALA A 86 -0.81 11.25 6.74
C ALA A 86 -1.98 10.41 6.20
N GLU A 87 -1.87 9.08 6.28
CA GLU A 87 -2.91 8.17 5.79
C GLU A 87 -4.20 8.23 6.61
N ARG A 88 -4.10 8.44 7.92
CA ARG A 88 -5.27 8.53 8.82
C ARG A 88 -6.18 9.72 8.49
N GLY A 89 -5.60 10.85 8.10
CA GLY A 89 -6.33 12.08 7.80
C GLY A 89 -7.10 12.01 6.49
N ASP A 90 -6.64 11.19 5.57
CA ASP A 90 -7.14 11.10 4.19
C ASP A 90 -8.29 10.08 4.03
N ILE A 91 -8.61 9.32 5.09
CA ILE A 91 -9.71 8.34 5.07
C ILE A 91 -11.04 9.03 5.40
N ASP A 92 -11.94 9.07 4.42
CA ASP A 92 -13.32 9.52 4.60
C ASP A 92 -14.17 8.45 5.31
N TRP A 93 -14.80 8.82 6.43
CA TRP A 93 -15.69 7.90 7.13
C TRP A 93 -16.80 8.59 7.94
N TYR A 94 -17.93 7.90 8.05
CA TYR A 94 -19.15 8.36 8.71
C TYR A 94 -19.61 7.37 9.76
N VAL A 95 -20.15 7.88 10.85
CA VAL A 95 -20.82 7.09 11.89
C VAL A 95 -22.30 7.03 11.61
N VAL A 96 -22.90 5.84 11.72
CA VAL A 96 -24.34 5.63 11.54
C VAL A 96 -24.95 4.92 12.74
N CYS A 97 -26.03 5.49 13.27
CA CYS A 97 -26.89 4.81 14.22
C CYS A 97 -28.10 4.21 13.51
N HIS A 98 -28.12 2.89 13.36
CA HIS A 98 -29.23 2.20 12.72
C HIS A 98 -30.52 2.20 13.55
N VAL A 99 -30.44 2.49 14.86
CA VAL A 99 -31.60 2.59 15.76
C VAL A 99 -32.32 3.92 15.57
N HIS A 100 -31.62 5.04 15.74
CA HIS A 100 -32.18 6.40 15.65
C HIS A 100 -32.22 6.97 14.23
N LYS A 101 -31.62 6.27 13.25
CA LYS A 101 -31.55 6.69 11.84
C LYS A 101 -30.81 8.02 11.64
N THR A 102 -29.77 8.23 12.44
CA THR A 102 -28.90 9.41 12.36
C THR A 102 -27.52 9.03 11.85
N ALA A 103 -26.86 9.94 11.14
CA ALA A 103 -25.49 9.79 10.67
C ALA A 103 -24.69 11.08 10.93
N GLY A 104 -23.37 10.95 11.03
CA GLY A 104 -22.47 12.09 11.21
C GLY A 104 -21.04 11.77 10.80
N GLU A 105 -20.28 12.81 10.48
CA GLU A 105 -18.86 12.73 10.16
C GLU A 105 -18.10 12.46 11.47
N ARG A 106 -17.66 11.22 11.69
CA ARG A 106 -16.89 10.76 12.88
C ARG A 106 -17.65 10.59 14.21
N SER A 107 -18.84 11.16 14.41
CA SER A 107 -19.65 10.96 15.62
C SER A 107 -21.14 11.17 15.39
N VAL A 108 -21.99 10.67 16.31
CA VAL A 108 -23.44 10.90 16.33
C VAL A 108 -23.95 11.23 17.73
N ASP A 109 -24.80 12.24 17.87
CA ASP A 109 -25.32 12.71 19.17
C ASP A 109 -26.54 11.91 19.70
N CYS A 110 -26.83 10.75 19.10
CA CYS A 110 -28.03 9.97 19.42
C CYS A 110 -27.95 9.19 20.76
N GLY A 111 -26.81 9.22 21.45
CA GLY A 111 -26.60 8.55 22.73
C GLY A 111 -26.43 7.02 22.66
N CYS A 112 -26.48 6.41 21.46
CA CYS A 112 -26.27 4.96 21.28
C CYS A 112 -24.80 4.52 21.27
N GLY A 113 -23.85 5.45 21.15
CA GLY A 113 -22.41 5.15 21.21
C GLY A 113 -21.52 6.35 20.90
N ASN A 114 -20.27 6.21 21.34
CA ASN A 114 -19.21 7.17 21.67
C ASN A 114 -19.50 8.69 21.58
N PRO A 115 -19.92 9.34 22.68
CA PRO A 115 -19.57 10.73 22.97
C PRO A 115 -18.11 10.82 23.49
N ARG A 116 -17.24 11.61 22.83
CA ARG A 116 -15.89 12.03 23.30
C ARG A 116 -15.65 13.49 22.82
N ARG A 117 -15.13 14.48 23.56
CA ARG A 117 -14.41 14.56 24.84
C ARG A 117 -14.83 15.86 25.57
N ASP A 118 -15.25 15.77 26.84
CA ASP A 118 -15.00 16.86 27.78
C ASP A 118 -13.53 16.76 28.21
N GLY A 119 -12.68 17.66 27.72
CA GLY A 119 -11.29 17.78 28.19
C GLY A 119 -10.22 17.76 27.10
N ASP A 120 -10.25 18.74 26.20
CA ASP A 120 -9.00 19.27 25.64
C ASP A 120 -8.88 20.74 26.06
N SER A 121 -8.20 20.94 27.18
CA SER A 121 -7.82 22.24 27.71
C SER A 121 -6.39 22.10 28.19
N ARG A 122 -5.43 22.12 27.27
CA ARG A 122 -4.02 22.35 27.55
C ARG A 122 -3.37 23.17 26.46
#